data_AF-A0ABD6F1L3-F1
#
_entry.id   AF-A0ABD6F1L3-F1
#
_cell.length_a   1.000
_cell.length_b   1.000
_cell.length_c   1.000
_cell.angle_alpha   90.00
_cell.angle_beta   90.00
_cell.angle_gamma   90.00
#
_symmetry.space_group_name_H-M   'P 1'
#
loop_
_entity.id
_entity.type
_entity.pdbx_description
1 polymer ?
#
loop_
_entity_poly.entity_id
_entity_poly.type
_entity_poly.pdbx_seq_one_letter_code
_entity_poly.pdbx_strand_id
1 'polypeptide(L)' 'MKRRLALLALCAAFVLAGCATVAGTAVGAGIGAAAGDTRTGALIGGGVGLMIDIFD' A
#
# COMPACT_ATOMS: atom_id res chain seq x y z
N MET A 1 11.18 -24.71 -11.33
CA MET A 1 10.70 -23.53 -12.11
C MET A 1 9.29 -23.08 -11.74
N LYS A 2 8.27 -23.96 -11.70
CA LYS A 2 6.86 -23.58 -11.44
C LYS A 2 6.62 -22.74 -10.17
N ARG A 3 7.31 -23.04 -9.07
CA ARG A 3 7.22 -22.25 -7.80
C ARG A 3 7.74 -20.82 -7.91
N ARG A 4 8.78 -20.57 -8.73
CA ARG A 4 9.34 -19.23 -8.92
C ARG A 4 8.43 -18.37 -9.79
N LEU A 5 7.80 -18.99 -10.81
CA LEU A 5 6.79 -18.33 -11.63
C LEU A 5 5.56 -17.90 -10.81
N ALA A 6 5.11 -18.77 -9.89
CA ALA A 6 3.99 -18.44 -9.00
C ALA A 6 4.32 -17.27 -8.05
N LEU A 7 5.55 -17.22 -7.52
CA LEU A 7 5.99 -16.13 -6.65
C LEU A 7 6.05 -14.79 -7.41
N LEU A 8 6.57 -14.81 -8.64
CA LEU A 8 6.63 -13.64 -9.53
C LEU A 8 5.24 -13.16 -9.93
N ALA A 9 4.30 -14.07 -10.22
CA ALA A 9 2.92 -13.73 -10.51
C ALA A 9 2.21 -13.11 -9.30
N LEU A 10 2.49 -13.59 -8.08
CA LEU A 10 1.96 -13.01 -6.84
C LEU A 10 2.52 -11.61 -6.58
N CYS A 11 3.83 -11.40 -6.76
CA CYS A 11 4.42 -10.06 -6.66
C CYS A 11 3.87 -9.11 -7.73
N ALA A 12 3.67 -9.59 -8.96
CA ALA A 12 3.10 -8.78 -10.03
C ALA A 12 1.63 -8.41 -9.74
N ALA A 13 0.85 -9.32 -9.16
CA ALA A 13 -0.52 -9.05 -8.71
C ALA A 13 -0.56 -7.99 -7.59
N PHE A 14 0.34 -8.07 -6.61
CA PHE A 14 0.49 -7.04 -5.56
C PHE A 14 0.84 -5.66 -6.11
N VAL A 15 1.71 -5.61 -7.11
CA VAL A 15 2.12 -4.34 -7.74
C VAL A 15 0.98 -3.74 -8.56
N LEU A 16 0.17 -4.58 -9.21
CA LEU A 16 -1.02 -4.16 -9.97
C LEU A 16 -2.18 -3.76 -9.04
N ALA A 17 -2.28 -4.36 -7.86
CA ALA A 17 -3.28 -4.03 -6.85
C ALA A 17 -2.99 -2.71 -6.11
N GLY A 18 -1.73 -2.23 -6.11
CA GLY A 18 -1.17 -1.09 -5.35
C GLY A 18 -1.91 0.26 -5.34
N CYS A 19 -3.07 0.38 -5.98
CA CYS A 19 -3.91 1.57 -6.01
C CYS A 19 -4.33 2.00 -4.60
N ALA A 20 -4.73 1.09 -3.71
CA ALA A 20 -5.14 1.47 -2.36
C ALA A 20 -3.95 1.84 -1.48
N THR A 21 -2.79 1.21 -1.65
CA THR A 21 -1.54 1.64 -0.98
C THR A 21 -1.13 3.05 -1.38
N VAL A 22 -1.14 3.37 -2.68
CA VAL A 22 -0.76 4.71 -3.15
C VAL A 22 -1.80 5.76 -2.76
N ALA A 23 -3.09 5.45 -2.86
CA ALA A 23 -4.15 6.35 -2.38
C ALA A 23 -4.09 6.54 -0.86
N GLY A 24 -3.90 5.45 -0.11
CA GLY A 24 -3.80 5.44 1.34
C GLY A 24 -2.59 6.23 1.85
N THR A 25 -1.42 6.07 1.22
CA THR A 25 -0.23 6.88 1.57
C THR A 25 -0.48 8.36 1.31
N ALA A 26 -1.09 8.73 0.19
CA ALA A 26 -1.38 10.13 -0.16
C ALA A 26 -2.40 10.76 0.81
N VAL A 27 -3.50 10.07 1.09
CA VAL A 27 -4.53 10.53 2.05
C VAL A 27 -3.97 10.60 3.46
N GLY A 28 -3.26 9.55 3.89
CA GLY A 28 -2.61 9.50 5.20
C GLY A 28 -1.55 10.59 5.39
N ALA A 29 -0.76 10.90 4.36
CA ALA A 29 0.17 12.01 4.37
C ALA A 29 -0.55 13.35 4.51
N GLY A 30 -1.67 13.55 3.80
CA GLY A 30 -2.49 14.76 3.91
C GLY A 30 -3.07 14.97 5.31
N ILE A 31 -3.63 13.92 5.91
CA ILE A 31 -4.16 13.96 7.29
C ILE A 31 -3.01 14.17 8.28
N GLY A 32 -1.90 13.45 8.10
CA GLY A 32 -0.70 13.61 8.93
C GLY A 32 -0.13 15.03 8.87
N ALA A 33 -0.09 15.64 7.69
CA ALA A 33 0.34 17.03 7.53
C ALA A 33 -0.56 18.01 8.28
N ALA A 34 -1.88 17.78 8.26
CA ALA A 34 -2.83 18.56 9.06
C ALA A 34 -2.67 18.35 10.58
N ALA A 35 -2.27 17.14 10.99
CA ALA A 35 -2.03 16.77 12.38
C ALA A 35 -0.61 17.12 12.89
N GLY A 36 0.27 17.64 12.04
CA GLY A 36 1.66 17.99 12.37
C GLY A 36 2.67 16.84 12.26
N ASP A 37 2.26 15.66 11.81
CA ASP A 37 3.14 14.52 11.55
C ASP A 37 2.77 13.78 10.24
N THR A 38 3.21 14.36 9.13
CA THR A 38 3.04 13.84 7.77
C THR A 38 3.58 12.42 7.61
N ARG A 39 4.72 12.12 8.25
CA ARG A 39 5.44 10.86 8.03
C ARG A 39 4.69 9.71 8.70
N THR A 40 4.26 9.89 9.94
CA THR A 40 3.45 8.90 10.64
C THR A 40 2.11 8.70 9.95
N GLY A 41 1.45 9.79 9.51
CA GLY A 41 0.21 9.70 8.75
C GLY A 41 0.35 8.93 7.43
N ALA A 42 1.41 9.18 6.66
CA ALA A 42 1.69 8.47 5.41
C ALA A 42 1.93 6.97 5.65
N LEU A 43 2.63 6.60 6.73
CA LEU A 43 2.90 5.20 7.08
C LEU A 43 1.62 4.47 7.52
N ILE A 44 0.75 5.13 8.28
CA ILE A 44 -0.54 4.55 8.69
C ILE A 44 -1.41 4.34 7.45
N GLY A 45 -1.59 5.39 6.63
CA GLY A 45 -2.44 5.31 5.44
C GLY A 45 -1.91 4.32 4.40
N GLY A 46 -0.59 4.26 4.20
CA GLY A 46 0.04 3.26 3.35
C GLY A 46 -0.08 1.84 3.89
N GLY A 47 0.05 1.65 5.21
CA GLY A 47 -0.13 0.34 5.84
C GLY A 47 -1.56 -0.19 5.72
N VAL A 48 -2.57 0.69 5.89
CA VAL A 48 -3.98 0.33 5.66
C VAL A 48 -4.24 0.05 4.19
N GLY A 49 -3.73 0.88 3.28
CA GLY A 49 -3.84 0.64 1.84
C GLY A 49 -3.22 -0.68 1.39
N LEU A 50 -2.07 -1.05 1.97
CA LEU A 50 -1.41 -2.33 1.71
C LEU A 50 -2.25 -3.51 2.21
N MET A 51 -2.91 -3.38 3.38
CA MET A 51 -3.84 -4.42 3.83
C MET A 51 -5.02 -4.58 2.87
N ILE A 52 -5.59 -3.48 2.35
CA ILE A 52 -6.69 -3.56 1.39
C ILE A 52 -6.23 -4.22 0.09
N ASP A 53 -5.07 -3.84 -0.46
CA ASP A 53 -4.52 -4.46 -1.68
C ASP A 53 -4.20 -5.97 -1.49
N ILE A 54 -4.11 -6.45 -0.25
CA ILE A 54 -3.90 -7.88 0.08
C ILE A 54 -5.23 -8.65 0.16
N PHE A 55 -6.30 -8.00 0.61
CA PHE A 55 -7.57 -8.64 0.98
C PHE A 55 -8.71 -8.39 -0.01
N ASP A 56 -8.58 -7.39 -0.89
CA ASP A 56 -9.48 -7.09 -2.02
C ASP A 56 -8.93 -7.72 -3.32
#